data_AF-A0A5A7TXB7-F1
#
_entry.id   AF-A0A5A7TXB7-F1
#
_cell.length_a   1.000
_cell.length_b   1.000
_cell.length_c   1.000
_cell.angle_alpha   90.00
_cell.angle_beta   90.00
_cell.angle_gamma   90.00
#
_symmetry.space_group_name_H-M   'P 1'
#
loop_
_entity.id
_entity.type
_entity.pdbx_description
1 polymer ?
#
loop_
_entity_poly.entity_id
_entity_poly.type
_entity_poly.pdbx_seq_one_letter_code
_entity_poly.pdbx_strand_id
1 'polypeptide(L)'
;MSKYGLQLRVKPSQQKQPKRPPLPAPLGFQDDDDDNVEREISRQASKNKALKDIEEQHKKALEEDPSVFDYDGVYDEMKEKAVQPRAYDREERKPKYIQNLMKKAQEREREQEIIYERKLAKERSKDDHLYAGKDKFVTSAYKKKLAEQAKWMEEERLRQLREEKEDQTVLFNLGKPLEGVKKSGPHIFKEIESSCCHKDPPSPVYFERHKGTSVFFIEGSFVGFTLSINTKNLMLNRMSVLVVKN
;
A
#
# COMPACT_ATOMS: atom_id res chain seq x y z
N MET A 1 33.63 14.16 25.29
CA MET A 1 32.16 14.20 25.30
C MET A 1 31.68 15.26 24.32
N SER A 2 31.07 14.82 23.21
CA SER A 2 30.17 15.61 22.33
C SER A 2 29.43 14.59 21.47
N LYS A 3 28.45 13.89 22.05
CA LYS A 3 27.69 12.83 21.37
C LYS A 3 26.24 13.23 21.06
N TYR A 4 25.75 14.35 21.61
CA TYR A 4 24.40 14.86 21.33
C TYR A 4 24.40 16.39 21.34
N GLY A 5 24.60 17.01 20.18
CA GLY A 5 24.37 18.42 19.97
C GLY A 5 23.79 18.61 18.58
N LEU A 6 22.57 19.16 18.50
CA LEU A 6 21.88 19.46 17.24
C LEU A 6 22.70 20.51 16.47
N GLN A 7 23.47 20.10 15.46
CA GLN A 7 24.21 21.05 14.61
C GLN A 7 23.24 21.83 13.72
N LEU A 8 22.84 23.02 14.17
CA LEU A 8 22.21 24.01 13.31
C LEU A 8 23.20 24.41 12.21
N ARG A 9 22.89 24.03 10.97
CA ARG A 9 23.63 24.44 9.78
C ARG A 9 23.30 25.90 9.48
N VAL A 10 23.94 26.83 10.19
CA VAL A 10 23.94 28.24 9.80
C VAL A 10 24.67 28.34 8.47
N LYS A 11 23.95 28.69 7.40
CA LYS A 11 24.55 28.95 6.09
C LYS A 11 25.47 30.17 6.21
N PRO A 12 26.75 30.11 5.80
CA PRO A 12 27.53 31.32 5.62
C PRO A 12 27.00 32.05 4.38
N SER A 13 27.01 33.39 4.43
CA SER A 13 26.60 34.35 3.38
C SER A 13 25.10 34.66 3.27
N GLN A 14 24.64 35.56 4.13
CA GLN A 14 23.71 36.59 3.68
C GLN A 14 24.45 37.46 2.66
N GLN A 15 24.20 37.26 1.37
CA GLN A 15 24.56 38.24 0.35
C GLN A 15 23.80 39.54 0.65
N LYS A 16 24.54 40.62 0.89
CA LYS A 16 23.98 41.96 1.06
C LYS A 16 23.21 42.35 -0.21
N GLN A 17 21.90 42.55 -0.09
CA GLN A 17 21.09 43.23 -1.10
C GLN A 17 21.55 44.71 -1.22
N PRO A 18 21.57 45.30 -2.43
CA PRO A 18 21.87 46.72 -2.61
C PRO A 18 20.81 47.60 -1.93
N LYS A 19 21.23 48.67 -1.25
CA LYS A 19 20.32 49.59 -0.54
C LYS A 19 19.45 50.36 -1.53
N ARG A 20 18.12 50.24 -1.39
CA ARG A 20 17.11 50.99 -2.16
C ARG A 20 17.20 52.49 -1.79
N PRO A 21 17.06 53.43 -2.75
CA PRO A 21 17.06 54.87 -2.46
C PRO A 21 15.92 55.25 -1.50
N PRO A 22 16.10 56.31 -0.68
CA PRO A 22 15.12 56.75 0.30
C PRO A 22 13.82 57.22 -0.36
N LEU A 23 12.68 56.89 0.26
CA LEU A 23 11.36 57.31 -0.18
C LEU A 23 11.19 58.82 0.02
N PRO A 24 10.58 59.55 -0.93
CA PRO A 24 10.26 60.97 -0.76
C PRO A 24 9.24 61.17 0.37
N ALA A 25 9.31 62.33 1.01
CA ALA A 25 8.42 62.73 2.10
C ALA A 25 6.93 62.75 1.66
N PRO A 26 5.99 62.44 2.57
CA PRO A 26 4.57 62.39 2.26
C PRO A 26 4.04 63.76 1.79
N LEU A 27 3.24 63.74 0.74
CA LEU A 27 2.75 64.89 -0.03
C LEU A 27 1.86 65.90 0.76
N GLY A 28 1.65 65.69 2.06
CA GLY A 28 0.69 66.44 2.89
C GLY A 28 1.28 67.52 3.80
N PHE A 29 2.55 67.92 3.60
CA PHE A 29 3.25 68.92 4.45
C PHE A 29 3.96 70.02 3.65
N GLN A 30 3.60 70.24 2.38
CA GLN A 30 4.13 71.38 1.61
C GLN A 30 3.11 72.52 1.63
N ASP A 31 3.55 73.63 2.23
CA ASP A 31 2.84 74.90 2.49
C ASP A 31 1.94 75.39 1.34
N ASP A 32 0.80 75.94 1.78
CA ASP A 32 -0.26 76.64 1.05
C ASP A 32 0.26 77.88 0.29
N ASP A 33 0.81 77.69 -0.90
CA ASP A 33 0.86 78.74 -1.93
C ASP A 33 -0.11 78.37 -3.07
N ASP A 34 -1.41 78.38 -2.75
CA ASP A 34 -2.53 78.00 -3.62
C ASP A 34 -2.97 79.09 -4.61
N ASP A 35 -2.36 80.29 -4.59
CA ASP A 35 -2.78 81.43 -5.43
C ASP A 35 -2.02 81.56 -6.77
N ASN A 36 -1.05 80.68 -7.05
CA ASN A 36 -0.29 80.74 -8.31
C ASN A 36 -0.91 79.87 -9.42
N VAL A 37 -1.78 80.47 -10.24
CA VAL A 37 -2.49 79.84 -11.37
C VAL A 37 -1.54 79.09 -12.32
N GLU A 38 -0.34 79.60 -12.57
CA GLU A 38 0.66 78.97 -13.46
C GLU A 38 1.18 77.63 -12.93
N ARG A 39 1.36 77.56 -11.60
CA ARG A 39 1.79 76.33 -10.91
C ARG A 39 0.69 75.28 -10.97
N GLU A 40 -0.56 75.69 -10.85
CA GLU A 40 -1.72 74.79 -10.97
C GLU A 40 -1.88 74.24 -12.38
N ILE A 41 -1.73 75.08 -13.42
CA ILE A 41 -1.74 74.65 -14.82
C ILE A 41 -0.63 73.63 -15.09
N SER A 42 0.59 73.88 -14.61
CA SER A 42 1.71 72.93 -14.73
C SER A 42 1.44 71.61 -13.99
N ARG A 43 0.81 71.67 -12.81
CA ARG A 43 0.41 70.49 -12.03
C ARG A 43 -0.67 69.69 -12.76
N GLN A 44 -1.65 70.35 -13.38
CA GLN A 44 -2.69 69.69 -14.16
C GLN A 44 -2.15 69.11 -15.47
N ALA A 45 -1.25 69.81 -16.15
CA ALA A 45 -0.58 69.32 -17.36
C ALA A 45 0.23 68.04 -17.10
N SER A 46 0.98 68.01 -15.99
CA SER A 46 1.73 66.82 -15.55
C SER A 46 0.82 65.65 -15.13
N LYS A 47 -0.29 65.92 -14.43
CA LYS A 47 -1.32 64.90 -14.13
C LYS A 47 -1.94 64.33 -15.42
N ASN A 48 -2.32 65.19 -16.36
CA ASN A 48 -2.91 64.76 -17.64
C ASN A 48 -1.92 63.95 -18.48
N LYS A 49 -0.63 64.31 -18.46
CA LYS A 49 0.41 63.50 -19.10
C LYS A 49 0.54 62.12 -18.44
N ALA A 50 0.59 62.06 -17.11
CA ALA A 50 0.67 60.79 -16.39
C ALA A 50 -0.56 59.89 -16.64
N LEU A 51 -1.76 60.47 -16.75
CA LEU A 51 -2.97 59.71 -17.10
C LEU A 51 -2.89 59.10 -18.51
N LYS A 52 -2.35 59.84 -19.50
CA LYS A 52 -2.10 59.32 -20.85
C LYS A 52 -1.10 58.18 -20.84
N ASP A 53 0.00 58.34 -20.10
CA ASP A 53 1.03 57.31 -19.97
C ASP A 53 0.44 56.01 -19.34
N ILE A 54 -0.46 56.15 -18.36
CA ILE A 54 -1.17 55.03 -17.73
C ILE A 54 -2.14 54.36 -18.72
N GLU A 55 -2.89 55.14 -19.49
CA GLU A 55 -3.83 54.62 -20.49
C GLU A 55 -3.10 53.86 -21.61
N GLU A 56 -1.97 54.39 -22.09
CA GLU A 56 -1.10 53.71 -23.06
C GLU A 56 -0.56 52.39 -22.50
N GLN A 57 -0.13 52.37 -21.23
CA GLN A 57 0.33 51.14 -20.57
C GLN A 57 -0.79 50.13 -20.40
N HIS A 58 -1.98 50.56 -20.00
CA HIS A 58 -3.15 49.70 -19.87
C HIS A 58 -3.53 49.09 -21.23
N LYS A 59 -3.60 49.92 -22.29
CA LYS A 59 -3.90 49.45 -23.64
C LYS A 59 -2.86 48.46 -24.14
N LYS A 60 -1.57 48.74 -23.94
CA LYS A 60 -0.48 47.83 -24.29
C LYS A 60 -0.60 46.49 -23.55
N ALA A 61 -0.96 46.51 -22.27
CA ALA A 61 -1.15 45.30 -21.48
C ALA A 61 -2.34 44.46 -21.98
N LEU A 62 -3.44 45.10 -22.40
CA LEU A 62 -4.59 44.42 -23.02
C LEU A 62 -4.29 43.85 -24.41
N GLU A 63 -3.43 44.54 -25.20
CA GLU A 63 -2.99 44.07 -26.52
C GLU A 63 -2.08 42.84 -26.42
N GLU A 64 -1.23 42.76 -25.38
CA GLU A 64 -0.36 41.61 -25.12
C GLU A 64 -1.17 40.40 -24.65
N ASP A 65 -2.06 40.57 -23.67
CA ASP A 65 -2.94 39.52 -23.16
C ASP A 65 -4.28 40.09 -22.67
N PRO A 66 -5.43 39.70 -23.25
CA PRO A 66 -6.74 40.13 -22.76
C PRO A 66 -7.06 39.60 -21.34
N SER A 67 -6.37 38.56 -20.86
CA SER A 67 -6.55 37.96 -19.53
C SER A 67 -5.69 38.60 -18.44
N VAL A 68 -4.86 39.61 -18.75
CA VAL A 68 -3.84 40.12 -17.80
C VAL A 68 -4.40 40.67 -16.49
N PHE A 69 -5.66 41.14 -16.52
CA PHE A 69 -6.38 41.68 -15.37
C PHE A 69 -7.42 40.70 -14.80
N ASP A 70 -7.54 39.50 -15.37
CA ASP A 70 -8.44 38.46 -14.86
C ASP A 70 -7.80 37.70 -13.69
N TYR A 71 -7.86 38.32 -12.51
CA TYR A 71 -7.33 37.71 -11.28
C TYR A 71 -8.18 36.54 -10.77
N ASP A 72 -9.49 36.53 -11.07
CA ASP A 72 -10.42 35.51 -10.58
C ASP A 72 -10.24 34.22 -11.37
N GLY A 73 -10.11 34.31 -12.70
CA GLY A 73 -9.83 33.16 -13.57
C GLY A 73 -8.56 32.40 -13.17
N VAL A 74 -7.46 33.12 -12.86
CA VAL A 74 -6.21 32.50 -12.39
C VAL A 74 -6.39 31.82 -11.04
N TYR A 75 -7.18 32.41 -10.13
CA TYR A 75 -7.45 31.83 -8.82
C TYR A 75 -8.31 30.58 -8.92
N ASP A 76 -9.35 30.61 -9.73
CA ASP A 76 -10.21 29.47 -10.01
C ASP A 76 -9.42 28.33 -10.66
N GLU A 77 -8.57 28.63 -11.64
CA GLU A 77 -7.66 27.65 -12.23
C GLU A 77 -6.71 27.03 -11.20
N MET A 78 -6.11 27.84 -10.31
CA MET A 78 -5.23 27.34 -9.25
C MET A 78 -5.99 26.41 -8.30
N LYS A 79 -7.24 26.75 -8.01
CA LYS A 79 -8.10 25.98 -7.11
C LYS A 79 -8.56 24.67 -7.75
N GLU A 80 -8.94 24.70 -9.02
CA GLU A 80 -9.23 23.52 -9.81
C GLU A 80 -8.00 22.61 -9.91
N LYS A 81 -6.84 23.16 -10.27
CA LYS A 81 -5.56 22.42 -10.32
C LYS A 81 -5.14 21.86 -8.97
N ALA A 82 -5.58 22.44 -7.84
CA ALA A 82 -5.34 21.88 -6.51
C ALA A 82 -6.30 20.72 -6.15
N VAL A 83 -7.49 20.69 -6.75
CA VAL A 83 -8.52 19.65 -6.54
C VAL A 83 -8.32 18.44 -7.47
N GLN A 84 -8.01 18.67 -8.74
CA GLN A 84 -7.81 17.63 -9.76
C GLN A 84 -6.77 16.53 -9.42
N PRO A 85 -5.60 16.82 -8.80
CA PRO A 85 -4.61 15.77 -8.52
C PRO A 85 -5.09 14.74 -7.50
N ARG A 86 -6.14 15.01 -6.71
CA ARG A 86 -6.62 14.05 -5.71
C ARG A 86 -7.41 12.88 -6.28
N ALA A 87 -8.00 13.02 -7.47
CA ALA A 87 -8.75 11.94 -8.10
C ALA A 87 -7.79 10.90 -8.71
N TYR A 88 -6.83 11.36 -9.51
CA TYR A 88 -5.87 10.49 -10.19
C TYR A 88 -4.93 9.78 -9.20
N ASP A 89 -4.44 10.51 -8.19
CA ASP A 89 -3.55 9.98 -7.15
C ASP A 89 -4.29 8.96 -6.23
N ARG A 90 -5.63 8.96 -6.19
CA ARG A 90 -6.42 7.89 -5.52
C ARG A 90 -6.55 6.64 -6.39
N GLU A 91 -6.68 6.78 -7.70
CA GLU A 91 -6.78 5.65 -8.63
C GLU A 91 -5.44 4.92 -8.79
N GLU A 92 -4.32 5.65 -8.76
CA GLU A 92 -2.98 5.09 -8.78
C GLU A 92 -2.62 4.39 -7.45
N ARG A 93 -3.10 4.91 -6.32
CA ARG A 93 -2.94 4.31 -4.99
C ARG A 93 -3.89 3.13 -4.78
N LYS A 94 -3.83 2.14 -5.66
CA LYS A 94 -4.48 0.86 -5.40
C LYS A 94 -3.83 0.22 -4.15
N PRO A 95 -4.64 -0.36 -3.26
CA PRO A 95 -4.13 -1.00 -2.06
C PRO A 95 -3.26 -2.20 -2.42
N LYS A 96 -2.04 -2.20 -1.88
CA LYS A 96 -0.97 -3.15 -2.20
C LYS A 96 -1.35 -4.63 -2.09
N TYR A 97 -2.31 -4.98 -1.22
CA TYR A 97 -2.60 -6.38 -0.86
C TYR A 97 -4.02 -6.86 -1.16
N ILE A 98 -4.98 -5.98 -1.46
CA ILE A 98 -6.39 -6.37 -1.58
C ILE A 98 -6.60 -7.39 -2.71
N GLN A 99 -5.94 -7.19 -3.84
CA GLN A 99 -6.01 -8.13 -4.95
C GLN A 99 -5.46 -9.51 -4.57
N ASN A 100 -4.36 -9.56 -3.82
CA ASN A 100 -3.76 -10.82 -3.38
C ASN A 100 -4.66 -11.52 -2.35
N LEU A 101 -5.30 -10.76 -1.46
CA LEU A 101 -6.26 -11.30 -0.49
C LEU A 101 -7.48 -11.91 -1.20
N MET A 102 -8.00 -11.23 -2.22
CA MET A 102 -9.11 -11.74 -3.04
C MET A 102 -8.71 -13.03 -3.79
N LYS A 103 -7.53 -13.04 -4.44
CA LYS A 103 -7.00 -14.25 -5.10
C LYS A 103 -6.84 -15.42 -4.12
N LYS A 104 -6.27 -15.16 -2.93
CA LYS A 104 -6.10 -16.18 -1.88
C LYS A 104 -7.42 -16.66 -1.28
N ALA A 105 -8.46 -15.84 -1.26
CA ALA A 105 -9.80 -16.27 -0.84
C ALA A 105 -10.38 -17.24 -1.88
N GLN A 106 -10.30 -16.90 -3.17
CA GLN A 106 -10.75 -17.75 -4.27
C GLN A 106 -9.97 -19.07 -4.35
N GLU A 107 -8.65 -19.06 -4.13
CA GLU A 107 -7.83 -20.28 -4.03
C GLU A 107 -8.35 -21.21 -2.91
N ARG A 108 -8.59 -20.67 -1.72
CA ARG A 108 -9.13 -21.45 -0.58
C ARG A 108 -10.51 -22.03 -0.85
N GLU A 109 -11.39 -21.27 -1.50
CA GLU A 109 -12.72 -21.74 -1.89
C GLU A 109 -12.61 -22.94 -2.85
N ARG A 110 -11.76 -22.84 -3.87
CA ARG A 110 -11.49 -23.95 -4.80
C ARG A 110 -10.91 -25.18 -4.09
N GLU A 111 -9.94 -25.00 -3.21
CA GLU A 111 -9.36 -26.09 -2.43
C GLU A 111 -10.41 -26.80 -1.54
N GLN A 112 -11.29 -26.01 -0.90
CA GLN A 112 -12.38 -26.56 -0.09
C GLN A 112 -13.35 -27.39 -0.93
N GLU A 113 -13.71 -26.93 -2.12
CA GLU A 113 -14.55 -27.69 -3.06
C GLU A 113 -13.89 -29.01 -3.47
N ILE A 114 -12.61 -29.00 -3.80
CA ILE A 114 -11.85 -30.22 -4.17
C ILE A 114 -11.83 -31.21 -3.00
N ILE A 115 -11.61 -30.74 -1.77
CA ILE A 115 -11.61 -31.58 -0.57
C ILE A 115 -12.99 -32.19 -0.34
N TYR A 116 -14.05 -31.38 -0.46
CA TYR A 116 -15.42 -31.83 -0.31
C TYR A 116 -15.78 -32.91 -1.33
N GLU A 117 -15.42 -32.71 -2.59
CA GLU A 117 -15.69 -33.68 -3.65
C GLU A 117 -14.88 -34.96 -3.50
N ARG A 118 -13.61 -34.87 -3.10
CA ARG A 118 -12.79 -36.04 -2.79
C ARG A 118 -13.38 -36.83 -1.62
N LYS A 119 -13.89 -36.15 -0.59
CA LYS A 119 -14.59 -36.80 0.53
C LYS A 119 -15.83 -37.53 0.04
N LEU A 120 -16.66 -36.87 -0.76
CA LEU A 120 -17.89 -37.45 -1.31
C LEU A 120 -17.61 -38.64 -2.24
N ALA A 121 -16.57 -38.57 -3.08
CA ALA A 121 -16.15 -39.68 -3.91
C ALA A 121 -15.71 -40.88 -3.06
N LYS A 122 -14.97 -40.64 -1.97
CA LYS A 122 -14.55 -41.68 -1.03
C LYS A 122 -15.73 -42.34 -0.32
N GLU A 123 -16.76 -41.59 0.04
CA GLU A 123 -18.01 -42.12 0.60
C GLU A 123 -18.76 -42.96 -0.43
N ARG A 124 -18.90 -42.49 -1.68
CA ARG A 124 -19.51 -43.27 -2.77
C ARG A 124 -18.78 -44.57 -3.06
N SER A 125 -17.45 -44.57 -3.13
CA SER A 125 -16.69 -45.81 -3.35
C SER A 125 -16.88 -46.82 -2.23
N LYS A 126 -17.13 -46.36 -1.00
CA LYS A 126 -17.49 -47.25 0.11
C LYS A 126 -18.89 -47.80 -0.04
N ASP A 127 -19.86 -47.05 -0.56
CA ASP A 127 -21.24 -47.55 -0.72
C ASP A 127 -21.48 -48.29 -2.04
N ASP A 128 -20.57 -48.13 -3.02
CA ASP A 128 -20.67 -48.71 -4.36
C ASP A 128 -20.76 -50.24 -4.35
N HIS A 129 -20.16 -50.92 -3.36
CA HIS A 129 -20.29 -52.38 -3.22
C HIS A 129 -21.69 -52.83 -2.79
N LEU A 130 -22.47 -51.99 -2.10
CA LEU A 130 -23.86 -52.31 -1.71
C LEU A 130 -24.83 -52.18 -2.88
N TYR A 131 -24.48 -51.38 -3.90
CA TYR A 131 -25.39 -51.00 -4.98
C TYR A 131 -24.85 -51.34 -6.38
N ALA A 132 -23.89 -52.27 -6.47
CA ALA A 132 -23.24 -52.66 -7.73
C ALA A 132 -24.19 -53.14 -8.83
N GLY A 133 -25.35 -53.70 -8.47
CA GLY A 133 -26.36 -54.19 -9.42
C GLY A 133 -27.41 -53.16 -9.87
N LYS A 134 -27.28 -51.88 -9.49
CA LYS A 134 -28.23 -50.81 -9.85
C LYS A 134 -27.63 -49.85 -10.88
N ASP A 135 -28.48 -49.32 -11.76
CA ASP A 135 -28.07 -48.36 -12.77
C ASP A 135 -27.65 -47.01 -12.16
N LYS A 136 -26.53 -46.44 -12.64
CA LYS A 136 -26.01 -45.13 -12.22
C LYS A 136 -26.39 -44.07 -13.25
N PHE A 137 -27.34 -43.19 -12.92
CA PHE A 137 -27.74 -42.09 -13.79
C PHE A 137 -26.98 -40.81 -13.46
N VAL A 138 -26.41 -40.18 -14.48
CA VAL A 138 -25.64 -38.92 -14.34
C VAL A 138 -26.26 -37.84 -15.22
N THR A 139 -26.58 -36.68 -14.63
CA THR A 139 -27.17 -35.54 -15.34
C THR A 139 -26.17 -34.87 -16.29
N SER A 140 -26.67 -34.27 -17.36
CA SER A 140 -25.83 -33.54 -18.33
C SER A 140 -25.04 -32.38 -17.68
N ALA A 141 -25.66 -31.69 -16.71
CA ALA A 141 -25.01 -30.62 -15.94
C ALA A 141 -23.83 -31.14 -15.12
N TYR A 142 -23.93 -32.32 -14.50
CA TYR A 142 -22.83 -32.89 -13.72
C TYR A 142 -21.66 -33.33 -14.61
N LYS A 143 -21.95 -33.89 -15.80
CA LYS A 143 -20.92 -34.21 -16.80
C LYS A 143 -20.15 -32.95 -17.23
N LYS A 144 -20.83 -31.82 -17.41
CA LYS A 144 -20.20 -30.53 -17.71
C LYS A 144 -19.29 -30.07 -16.56
N LYS A 145 -19.77 -30.13 -15.30
CA LYS A 145 -18.97 -29.79 -14.12
C LYS A 145 -17.68 -30.62 -14.03
N LEU A 146 -17.76 -31.93 -14.27
CA LEU A 146 -16.58 -32.81 -14.28
C LEU A 146 -15.59 -32.45 -15.40
N ALA A 147 -16.08 -32.12 -16.59
CA ALA A 147 -15.23 -31.71 -17.71
C ALA A 147 -14.54 -30.35 -17.45
N GLU A 148 -15.27 -29.39 -16.87
CA GLU A 148 -14.71 -28.10 -16.45
C GLU A 148 -13.61 -28.32 -15.40
N GLN A 149 -13.87 -29.12 -14.36
CA GLN A 149 -12.87 -29.44 -13.33
C GLN A 149 -11.63 -30.14 -13.88
N ALA A 150 -11.81 -31.09 -14.79
CA ALA A 150 -10.70 -31.77 -15.46
C ALA A 150 -9.84 -30.80 -16.26
N LYS A 151 -10.47 -29.88 -17.01
CA LYS A 151 -9.77 -28.84 -17.77
C LYS A 151 -8.99 -27.90 -16.85
N TRP A 152 -9.58 -27.47 -15.74
CA TRP A 152 -8.90 -26.63 -14.74
C TRP A 152 -7.69 -27.33 -14.12
N MET A 153 -7.81 -28.61 -13.77
CA MET A 153 -6.71 -29.41 -13.22
C MET A 153 -5.56 -29.56 -14.22
N GLU A 154 -5.88 -29.75 -15.50
CA GLU A 154 -4.88 -29.86 -16.56
C GLU A 154 -4.17 -28.53 -16.84
N GLU A 155 -4.90 -27.41 -16.82
CA GLU A 155 -4.33 -26.07 -16.95
C GLU A 155 -3.38 -25.74 -15.78
N GLU A 156 -3.79 -26.05 -14.55
CA GLU A 156 -2.95 -25.86 -13.35
C GLU A 156 -1.69 -26.75 -13.41
N ARG A 157 -1.83 -28.01 -13.85
CA ARG A 157 -0.68 -28.91 -14.07
C ARG A 157 0.28 -28.37 -15.14
N LEU A 158 -0.25 -27.82 -16.22
CA LEU A 158 0.57 -27.25 -17.29
C LEU A 158 1.28 -25.97 -16.84
N ARG A 159 0.63 -25.14 -16.00
CA ARG A 159 1.24 -23.97 -15.37
C ARG A 159 2.39 -24.39 -14.46
N GLN A 160 2.18 -25.37 -13.58
CA GLN A 160 3.23 -25.90 -12.70
C GLN A 160 4.43 -26.42 -13.50
N LEU A 161 4.20 -27.14 -14.60
CA LEU A 161 5.28 -27.62 -15.46
C LEU A 161 6.04 -26.48 -16.15
N ARG A 162 5.38 -25.36 -16.45
CA ARG A 162 6.03 -24.17 -17.02
C ARG A 162 6.86 -23.46 -15.96
N GLU A 163 6.29 -23.23 -14.78
CA GLU A 163 6.98 -22.62 -13.64
C GLU A 163 8.21 -23.44 -13.23
N GLU A 164 8.09 -24.77 -13.16
CA GLU A 164 9.23 -25.65 -12.86
C GLU A 164 10.35 -25.54 -13.91
N LYS A 165 10.00 -25.45 -15.20
CA LYS A 165 10.97 -25.21 -16.27
C LYS A 165 11.62 -23.83 -16.16
N GLU A 166 10.84 -22.80 -15.87
CA GLU A 166 11.34 -21.43 -15.69
C GLU A 166 12.26 -21.35 -14.48
N ASP A 167 11.90 -21.94 -13.35
CA ASP A 167 12.72 -22.01 -12.14
C ASP A 167 14.05 -22.75 -12.39
N GLN A 168 14.03 -23.86 -13.14
CA GLN A 168 15.24 -24.55 -13.58
C GLN A 168 16.15 -23.64 -14.42
N THR A 169 15.57 -22.82 -15.31
CA THR A 169 16.35 -21.88 -16.12
C THR A 169 16.86 -20.68 -15.31
N VAL A 170 16.10 -20.20 -14.32
CA VAL A 170 16.50 -19.11 -13.44
C VAL A 170 17.66 -19.55 -12.56
N LEU A 171 17.61 -20.76 -12.00
CA LEU A 171 18.73 -21.36 -11.25
C LEU A 171 19.98 -21.51 -12.13
N PHE A 172 19.83 -21.95 -13.38
CA PHE A 172 20.93 -22.06 -14.33
C PHE A 172 21.53 -20.69 -14.71
N ASN A 173 20.72 -19.64 -14.82
CA ASN A 173 21.17 -18.29 -15.16
C ASN A 173 21.79 -17.55 -13.96
N LEU A 174 21.34 -17.82 -12.74
CA LEU A 174 21.94 -17.29 -11.51
C LEU A 174 23.32 -17.90 -11.20
N GLY A 175 23.65 -19.06 -11.79
CA GLY A 175 24.94 -19.73 -11.67
C GLY A 175 25.99 -19.31 -12.72
N LYS A 176 25.66 -18.44 -13.68
CA LYS A 176 26.64 -17.91 -14.64
C LYS A 176 27.32 -16.66 -14.06
N PRO A 177 28.60 -16.71 -13.69
CA PRO A 177 29.31 -15.48 -13.31
C PRO A 177 29.36 -14.55 -14.53
N LEU A 178 28.84 -13.33 -14.38
CA LEU A 178 29.05 -12.26 -15.34
C LEU A 178 30.55 -11.95 -15.39
N GLU A 179 31.21 -12.48 -16.40
CA GLU A 179 32.61 -12.26 -16.72
C GLU A 179 32.79 -10.80 -17.14
N GLY A 180 33.19 -9.93 -16.21
CA GLY A 180 33.49 -8.52 -16.57
C GLY A 180 33.44 -7.44 -15.49
N VAL A 181 33.19 -7.73 -14.21
CA VAL A 181 33.24 -6.68 -13.16
C VAL A 181 34.44 -6.89 -12.25
N LYS A 182 35.44 -6.02 -12.43
CA LYS A 182 36.63 -5.90 -11.57
C LYS A 182 36.19 -5.68 -10.12
N LYS A 183 36.44 -6.67 -9.27
CA LYS A 183 36.15 -6.63 -7.83
C LYS A 183 37.12 -5.67 -7.14
N SER A 184 36.60 -4.66 -6.47
CA SER A 184 37.28 -3.95 -5.38
C SER A 184 36.38 -3.94 -4.14
N GLY A 185 36.91 -4.45 -3.03
CA GLY A 185 36.38 -4.22 -1.67
C GLY A 185 35.64 -5.40 -1.02
N PRO A 186 35.79 -5.61 0.31
CA PRO A 186 35.74 -6.94 0.91
C PRO A 186 34.40 -7.29 1.61
N HIS A 187 34.19 -8.61 1.69
CA HIS A 187 33.45 -9.39 2.68
C HIS A 187 32.52 -8.66 3.66
N ILE A 188 31.21 -8.91 3.50
CA ILE A 188 30.31 -9.08 4.65
C ILE A 188 29.64 -10.45 4.51
N PHE A 189 30.07 -11.34 5.39
CA PHE A 189 29.51 -12.65 5.65
C PHE A 189 28.15 -12.48 6.34
N LYS A 190 27.10 -13.07 5.79
CA LYS A 190 25.86 -13.39 6.54
C LYS A 190 25.42 -14.78 6.13
N GLU A 191 25.89 -15.76 6.88
CA GLU A 191 25.15 -16.98 7.14
C GLU A 191 23.87 -16.62 7.89
N ILE A 192 22.72 -16.92 7.29
CA ILE A 192 21.54 -17.37 8.04
C ILE A 192 21.02 -18.58 7.28
N GLU A 193 21.12 -19.72 7.97
CA GLU A 193 20.67 -21.04 7.58
C GLU A 193 19.19 -21.02 7.16
N SER A 194 18.88 -21.53 5.97
CA SER A 194 17.53 -21.93 5.56
C SER A 194 17.45 -23.45 5.54
N SER A 195 17.59 -24.07 6.71
CA SER A 195 17.33 -25.49 6.95
C SER A 195 15.89 -25.71 7.43
N CYS A 196 14.91 -25.29 6.64
CA CYS A 196 13.49 -25.62 6.76
C CYS A 196 12.93 -25.48 5.33
N CYS A 197 12.59 -26.50 4.54
CA CYS A 197 11.73 -27.63 4.84
C CYS A 197 11.97 -28.75 3.81
N HIS A 198 12.50 -29.90 4.23
CA HIS A 198 12.22 -31.18 3.56
C HIS A 198 12.43 -32.32 4.55
N LYS A 199 11.35 -32.71 5.22
CA LYS A 199 11.24 -34.00 5.89
C LYS A 199 9.81 -34.48 5.64
N ASP A 200 9.71 -35.58 4.91
CA ASP A 200 8.49 -36.34 4.67
C ASP A 200 7.74 -36.63 5.98
N PRO A 201 6.39 -36.71 5.94
CA PRO A 201 5.64 -37.13 7.12
C PRO A 201 5.94 -38.60 7.45
N PRO A 202 6.31 -38.95 8.68
CA PRO A 202 6.45 -40.35 9.06
C PRO A 202 5.09 -41.06 9.03
N SER A 203 5.11 -42.29 8.55
CA SER A 203 3.99 -43.22 8.40
C SER A 203 3.13 -43.35 9.66
N PRO A 204 1.80 -43.57 9.54
CA PRO A 204 0.91 -43.69 10.68
C PRO A 204 1.12 -45.04 11.38
N VAL A 205 1.65 -45.03 12.59
CA VAL A 205 1.64 -46.20 13.48
C VAL A 205 0.29 -46.27 14.21
N TYR A 206 -0.44 -47.36 13.95
CA TYR A 206 -1.64 -47.75 14.68
C TYR A 206 -1.26 -48.06 16.14
N PHE A 207 -1.92 -47.42 17.12
CA PHE A 207 -1.76 -47.76 18.53
C PHE A 207 -3.00 -48.53 19.00
N GLU A 208 -2.83 -49.84 19.11
CA GLU A 208 -3.82 -50.78 19.60
C GLU A 208 -3.79 -50.79 21.13
N ARG A 209 -4.90 -50.37 21.74
CA ARG A 209 -5.01 -50.14 23.19
C ARG A 209 -5.17 -51.48 23.91
N HIS A 210 -4.06 -52.06 24.38
CA HIS A 210 -4.11 -53.17 25.34
C HIS A 210 -4.23 -52.66 26.78
N LYS A 211 -5.29 -53.09 27.45
CA LYS A 211 -5.55 -52.90 28.88
C LYS A 211 -4.53 -53.74 29.69
N GLY A 212 -3.84 -53.14 30.65
CA GLY A 212 -3.02 -53.90 31.58
C GLY A 212 -2.07 -53.04 32.40
N THR A 213 -2.38 -52.92 33.69
CA THR A 213 -1.53 -52.42 34.76
C THR A 213 -0.13 -53.05 34.77
N SER A 214 0.91 -52.23 34.81
CA SER A 214 2.24 -52.63 35.32
C SER A 214 2.86 -51.48 36.10
N VAL A 215 2.96 -51.69 37.41
CA VAL A 215 3.62 -50.83 38.39
C VAL A 215 5.13 -50.88 38.14
N PHE A 216 5.76 -49.72 38.00
CA PHE A 216 7.21 -49.59 38.11
C PHE A 216 7.52 -48.48 39.13
N PHE A 217 8.09 -48.93 40.25
CA PHE A 217 8.70 -48.15 41.31
C PHE A 217 10.12 -47.76 40.88
N ILE A 218 10.44 -46.47 40.84
CA ILE A 218 11.82 -45.97 40.88
C ILE A 218 11.84 -44.73 41.79
N GLU A 219 12.73 -44.79 42.77
CA GLU A 219 13.05 -43.77 43.77
C GLU A 219 13.59 -42.49 43.10
N GLY A 220 13.13 -41.33 43.57
CA GLY A 220 13.70 -40.05 43.11
C GLY A 220 12.79 -38.85 43.35
N SER A 221 12.97 -38.21 44.51
CA SER A 221 12.81 -36.76 44.73
C SER A 221 11.65 -36.06 44.01
N PHE A 222 10.44 -36.21 44.56
CA PHE A 222 9.27 -35.41 44.16
C PHE A 222 9.31 -34.04 44.86
N VAL A 223 9.85 -33.03 44.17
CA VAL A 223 9.61 -31.62 44.50
C VAL A 223 8.17 -31.28 44.11
N GLY A 224 7.30 -31.21 45.10
CA GLY A 224 5.89 -30.86 44.92
C GLY A 224 5.74 -29.40 44.49
N PHE A 225 5.37 -29.18 43.23
CA PHE A 225 4.89 -27.89 42.76
C PHE A 225 3.36 -27.93 42.70
N THR A 226 2.70 -27.47 43.76
CA THR A 226 1.25 -27.30 43.79
C THR A 226 0.87 -26.03 43.02
N LEU A 227 0.38 -26.17 41.80
CA LEU A 227 -0.19 -25.06 41.04
C LEU A 227 -1.63 -24.81 41.54
N SER A 228 -1.79 -23.85 42.44
CA SER A 228 -3.10 -23.36 42.89
C SER A 228 -3.72 -22.51 41.79
N ILE A 229 -4.65 -23.09 41.02
CA ILE A 229 -5.46 -22.36 40.03
C ILE A 229 -6.56 -21.61 40.80
N ASN A 230 -6.37 -20.31 41.02
CA ASN A 230 -7.36 -19.45 41.65
C ASN A 230 -8.43 -19.04 40.61
N THR A 231 -9.54 -19.78 40.56
CA THR A 231 -10.70 -19.51 39.71
C THR A 231 -11.61 -18.45 40.32
N LYS A 232 -11.14 -17.20 40.47
CA LYS A 232 -11.98 -16.07 40.88
C LYS A 232 -11.54 -14.76 40.22
N ASN A 233 -11.77 -14.64 38.90
CA ASN A 233 -12.07 -13.35 38.25
C ASN A 233 -12.37 -13.55 36.77
N LEU A 234 -13.65 -13.70 36.42
CA LEU A 234 -14.20 -13.17 35.17
C LEU A 234 -15.74 -13.17 35.25
N MET A 235 -16.26 -12.35 36.17
CA MET A 235 -17.66 -11.95 36.20
C MET A 235 -17.74 -10.52 35.65
N LEU A 236 -18.69 -10.32 34.73
CA LEU A 236 -19.21 -9.06 34.21
C LEU A 236 -18.33 -8.25 33.23
N ASN A 237 -18.65 -8.38 31.95
CA ASN A 237 -19.09 -7.23 31.15
C ASN A 237 -19.96 -7.70 29.97
N ARG A 238 -21.23 -8.00 30.27
CA ARG A 238 -22.31 -7.97 29.28
C ARG A 238 -22.65 -6.49 29.05
N MET A 239 -21.94 -5.84 28.13
CA MET A 239 -22.38 -4.55 27.59
C MET A 239 -23.35 -4.82 26.45
N SER A 240 -24.61 -4.60 26.78
CA SER A 240 -25.73 -4.31 25.89
C SER A 240 -25.36 -3.23 24.88
N VAL A 241 -25.47 -3.56 23.59
CA VAL A 241 -25.64 -2.56 22.53
C VAL A 241 -26.98 -2.87 21.85
N LEU A 242 -27.94 -2.01 22.16
CA LEU A 242 -29.22 -1.87 21.48
C LEU A 242 -28.99 -1.60 19.99
N VAL A 243 -29.58 -2.44 19.13
CA VAL A 243 -29.79 -2.11 17.72
C VAL A 243 -31.14 -1.39 17.62
N VAL A 244 -31.07 -0.09 17.41
CA VAL A 244 -32.19 0.72 16.90
C VAL A 244 -32.34 0.40 15.42
N LYS A 245 -33.51 -0.12 15.03
CA LYS A 245 -33.95 -0.17 13.64
C LYS A 245 -35.09 0.84 13.47
N ASN A 246 -34.93 1.73 12.50
CA ASN A 246 -36.02 2.44 11.84
C ASN A 246 -36.84 1.46 10.99
#